data_AF-A0A7C4VF47-F1
#
_entry.id   AF-A0A7C4VF47-F1
#
_cell.length_a   1.000
_cell.length_b   1.000
_cell.length_c   1.000
_cell.angle_alpha   90.00
_cell.angle_beta   90.00
_cell.angle_gamma   90.00
#
_symmetry.space_group_name_H-M   'P 1'
#
loop_
_entity.id
_entity.type
_entity.pdbx_description
1 polymer ?
#
loop_
_entity_poly.entity_id
_entity_poly.type
_entity_poly.pdbx_seq_one_letter_code
_entity_poly.pdbx_strand_id
1 'polypeptide(L)' 'MVHKRSLASLQKRQIRRLIFTFAYADRVRCETVSRLDRVDVLGLLNAPAIEVHHVPDIVRGEVLVDSRGQGSFQQRFNR' A
#
# COMPACT_ATOMS: atom_id res chain seq x y z
N MET A 1 19.99 -11.46 17.62
CA MET A 1 18.86 -12.23 17.03
C MET A 1 18.39 -11.53 15.77
N VAL A 2 18.62 -12.10 14.59
CA VAL A 2 18.04 -11.59 13.35
C VAL A 2 16.57 -11.97 13.37
N HIS A 3 15.67 -11.00 13.61
CA HIS A 3 14.24 -11.22 13.43
C HIS A 3 13.99 -11.53 11.95
N LYS A 4 14.00 -12.81 11.57
CA LYS A 4 13.52 -13.28 10.27
C LYS A 4 12.04 -12.88 10.19
N ARG A 5 11.75 -11.81 9.44
CA ARG A 5 10.37 -11.42 9.14
C ARG A 5 9.72 -12.56 8.36
N SER A 6 8.46 -12.86 8.68
CA SER A 6 7.70 -13.85 7.92
C SER A 6 7.59 -13.43 6.46
N LEU A 7 7.47 -14.41 5.55
CA LEU A 7 7.26 -14.16 4.14
C LEU A 7 6.07 -13.22 3.89
N ALA A 8 4.97 -13.44 4.61
CA ALA A 8 3.79 -12.58 4.60
C ALA A 8 4.11 -11.12 4.94
N SER A 9 4.94 -10.85 5.96
CA SER A 9 5.36 -9.49 6.31
C SER A 9 6.19 -8.83 5.22
N LEU A 10 7.06 -9.60 4.54
CA LEU A 10 7.85 -9.12 3.42
C LEU A 10 6.95 -8.76 2.23
N GLN A 11 5.98 -9.60 1.90
CA GLN A 11 5.02 -9.36 0.83
C GLN A 11 4.17 -8.12 1.09
N LYS A 12 3.57 -8.00 2.29
CA LYS A 12 2.80 -6.80 2.69
C LYS A 12 3.64 -5.52 2.57
N ARG A 13 4.92 -5.57 2.98
CA ARG A 13 5.84 -4.44 2.84
C ARG A 13 6.13 -4.11 1.37
N GLN A 14 6.34 -5.12 0.53
CA GLN A 14 6.59 -4.93 -0.90
C GLN A 14 5.39 -4.30 -1.60
N ILE A 15 4.18 -4.82 -1.34
CA ILE A 15 2.92 -4.27 -1.86
C ILE A 15 2.74 -2.81 -1.42
N ARG A 16 2.92 -2.53 -0.13
CA ARG A 16 2.83 -1.17 0.42
C ARG A 16 3.83 -0.23 -0.24
N ARG A 17 5.08 -0.68 -0.44
CA ARG A 17 6.11 0.12 -1.11
C ARG A 17 5.71 0.44 -2.55
N LEU A 18 5.23 -0.56 -3.28
CA LEU A 18 4.77 -0.37 -4.66
C LEU A 18 3.66 0.69 -4.73
N ILE A 19 2.64 0.59 -3.88
CA ILE A 19 1.54 1.56 -3.87
C ILE A 19 2.04 2.98 -3.58
N PHE A 20 2.92 3.16 -2.59
CA PHE A 20 3.51 4.48 -2.31
C PHE A 20 4.41 5.01 -3.43
N THR A 21 5.13 4.13 -4.13
CA THR A 21 5.97 4.53 -5.27
C THR A 21 5.15 5.19 -6.38
N PHE A 22 3.90 4.75 -6.58
CA PHE A 22 3.00 5.31 -7.59
C PHE A 22 2.02 6.36 -7.04
N ALA A 23 2.00 6.61 -5.72
CA ALA A 23 1.09 7.56 -5.11
C ALA A 23 1.41 9.02 -5.49
N TYR A 24 0.39 9.86 -5.45
CA TYR A 24 0.51 11.31 -5.56
C TYR A 24 0.64 11.94 -4.18
N ALA A 25 1.58 12.87 -4.00
CA ALA A 25 1.65 13.71 -2.82
C ALA A 25 0.96 15.05 -3.09
N ASP A 26 -0.23 15.25 -2.52
CA ASP A 26 -0.92 16.54 -2.51
C ASP A 26 -0.32 17.43 -1.40
N ARG A 27 0.44 18.44 -1.82
CA ARG A 27 1.09 19.38 -0.91
C ARG A 27 0.15 20.44 -0.33
N VAL A 28 -1.01 20.66 -0.96
CA VAL A 28 -1.99 21.65 -0.49
C VAL A 28 -2.75 21.08 0.69
N ARG A 29 -3.21 19.83 0.57
CA ARG A 29 -3.94 19.13 1.64
C ARG A 29 -3.04 18.35 2.59
N CYS A 30 -1.75 18.24 2.27
CA CYS A 30 -0.79 17.37 2.95
C CYS A 30 -1.24 15.91 2.98
N GLU A 31 -1.74 15.42 1.84
CA GLU A 31 -2.29 14.07 1.65
C GLU A 31 -1.40 13.25 0.71
N THR A 32 -1.37 11.94 0.91
CA THR A 32 -0.87 10.98 -0.07
C THR A 32 -2.04 10.22 -0.65
N VAL A 33 -2.26 10.38 -1.94
CA VAL A 33 -3.42 9.86 -2.66
C VAL A 33 -2.99 8.72 -3.60
N SER A 34 -3.73 7.62 -3.60
CA SER A 34 -3.47 6.51 -4.50
C SER A 34 -3.74 6.90 -5.95
N ARG A 35 -2.80 6.59 -6.84
CA ARG A 35 -3.04 6.61 -8.29
C ARG A 35 -3.41 5.24 -8.86
N LEU A 36 -3.25 4.20 -8.07
CA LEU A 36 -3.53 2.83 -8.47
C LEU A 36 -4.83 2.36 -7.84
N ASP A 37 -5.51 1.46 -8.53
CA ASP A 37 -6.50 0.58 -7.93
C ASP A 37 -5.92 -0.82 -7.65
N ARG A 38 -6.73 -1.71 -7.08
CA ARG A 38 -6.32 -3.10 -6.80
C ARG A 38 -5.84 -3.84 -8.05
N VAL A 39 -6.50 -3.63 -9.19
CA VAL A 39 -6.20 -4.34 -10.44
C VAL A 39 -4.85 -3.87 -10.98
N ASP A 40 -4.59 -2.56 -10.94
CA ASP A 40 -3.29 -1.97 -11.29
C ASP A 40 -2.18 -2.56 -10.43
N VAL A 41 -2.40 -2.65 -9.10
CA VAL A 41 -1.41 -3.23 -8.18
C VAL A 41 -1.13 -4.68 -8.52
N LEU A 42 -2.17 -5.49 -8.78
CA LEU A 42 -1.99 -6.89 -9.19
C LEU A 42 -1.23 -7.00 -10.52
N GLY A 43 -1.53 -6.15 -11.50
CA GLY A 43 -0.83 -6.13 -12.78
C GLY A 43 0.64 -5.72 -12.66
N LEU A 44 0.98 -4.85 -11.70
CA LEU A 44 2.35 -4.42 -11.44
C LEU A 44 3.16 -5.43 -10.59
N LEU A 45 2.48 -6.29 -9.84
CA LEU A 45 3.11 -7.36 -9.07
C LEU A 45 3.49 -8.51 -10.02
N ASN A 46 4.57 -8.32 -10.79
CA ASN A 46 5.20 -9.35 -11.62
C ASN A 46 5.94 -10.44 -10.80
N ALA A 47 5.41 -10.82 -9.64
CA ALA A 47 6.04 -11.75 -8.72
C ALA A 47 5.12 -12.96 -8.45
N PRO A 48 5.45 -14.17 -8.95
CA PRO A 48 4.60 -15.36 -8.83
C PRO A 48 4.39 -15.83 -7.39
N ALA A 49 5.17 -15.32 -6.44
CA ALA A 49 5.13 -15.72 -5.04
C ALA A 49 4.24 -14.83 -4.16
N ILE A 50 3.61 -13.77 -4.67
CA ILE A 50 2.81 -12.85 -3.84
C ILE A 50 1.39 -13.38 -3.70
N GLU A 51 0.95 -13.55 -2.45
CA GLU A 51 -0.40 -13.98 -2.16
C GLU A 51 -1.39 -12.83 -2.40
N VAL A 52 -2.37 -13.04 -3.28
CA VAL A 52 -3.35 -12.02 -3.72
C VAL A 52 -4.13 -11.41 -2.55
N HIS A 53 -4.39 -12.18 -1.50
CA HIS A 53 -5.12 -11.71 -0.32
C HIS A 53 -4.33 -10.70 0.52
N HIS A 54 -3.02 -10.53 0.29
CA HIS A 54 -2.23 -9.46 0.89
C HIS A 54 -2.36 -8.12 0.18
N VAL A 55 -2.92 -8.09 -1.04
CA VAL A 55 -3.18 -6.85 -1.76
C VAL A 55 -4.40 -6.19 -1.13
N PRO A 56 -4.32 -4.92 -0.69
CA PRO A 56 -5.47 -4.20 -0.14
C PRO A 56 -6.46 -3.79 -1.23
N ASP A 57 -7.74 -3.69 -0.87
CA ASP A 57 -8.80 -3.14 -1.74
C ASP A 57 -8.68 -1.61 -1.84
N ILE A 58 -7.69 -1.14 -2.59
CA ILE A 58 -7.49 0.28 -2.84
C ILE A 58 -8.23 0.76 -4.09
N VAL A 59 -8.68 2.00 -4.04
CA VAL A 59 -9.31 2.70 -5.16
C VAL A 59 -8.44 3.87 -5.59
N ARG A 60 -8.41 4.16 -6.90
CA ARG A 60 -7.76 5.36 -7.42
C ARG A 60 -8.41 6.62 -6.84
N GLY A 61 -7.61 7.55 -6.35
CA GLY A 61 -8.09 8.74 -5.65
C GLY A 61 -8.28 8.55 -4.14
N GLU A 62 -8.08 7.34 -3.60
CA GLU A 62 -8.17 7.09 -2.16
C GLU A 62 -7.02 7.77 -1.40
N VAL A 63 -7.35 8.41 -0.28
CA VAL A 63 -6.35 9.00 0.63
C VAL A 63 -5.68 7.90 1.45
N LEU A 64 -4.45 7.56 1.05
CA LEU A 64 -3.63 6.54 1.72
C LEU A 64 -3.14 7.04 3.07
N VAL A 65 -2.71 8.30 3.13
CA VAL A 65 -2.26 9.01 4.33
C VAL A 65 -2.78 10.43 4.26
N ASP A 66 -3.46 10.89 5.30
CA ASP A 66 -3.85 12.30 5.42
C ASP A 66 -2.89 13.08 6.33
N SER A 67 -3.12 14.38 6.45
CA SER A 67 -2.35 15.29 7.30
C SER A 67 -2.37 14.95 8.80
N ARG A 68 -3.33 14.10 9.23
CA ARG A 68 -3.49 13.65 10.62
C ARG A 68 -2.98 12.22 10.82
N GLY A 69 -2.46 11.58 9.77
CA GLY A 69 -2.04 10.18 9.80
C GLY A 69 -3.20 9.19 9.93
N GLN A 70 -4.42 9.54 9.52
CA GLN A 70 -5.62 8.70 9.61
C GLN A 70 -6.10 8.12 8.27
N GLY A 71 -5.26 8.18 7.24
CA GLY A 71 -5.57 7.62 5.93
C GLY A 71 -5.79 6.11 5.95
N SER A 72 -6.25 5.57 4.82
CA SER A 72 -6.68 4.17 4.74
C SER A 72 -5.57 3.17 5.06
N PHE A 73 -4.31 3.54 4.82
CA PHE A 73 -3.16 2.68 5.14
C PHE A 73 -2.80 2.65 6.62
N GLN A 74 -3.25 3.60 7.41
CA GLN A 74 -3.13 3.55 8.87
C GLN A 74 -4.27 2.76 9.49
N GLN A 75 -5.47 2.85 8.92
CA GLN A 75 -6.64 2.12 9.42
C GLN A 75 -6.58 0.62 9.11
N ARG A 76 -6.09 0.24 7.92
CA ARG A 76 -6.15 -1.15 7.42
C ARG A 76 -4.93 -2.01 7.74
N PHE A 77 -3.75 -1.41 7.95
CA PHE A 77 -2.51 -2.17 8.20
C PHE A 77 -2.10 -2.23 9.68
N ASN A 78 -2.75 -1.48 10.56
CA ASN A 78 -2.53 -1.55 12.02
C ASN A 78 -3.59 -2.40 12.76
N ARG A 79 -4.48 -3.07 12.03
CA ARG A 79 -5.37 -4.13 12.54
C ARG A 79 -4.84 -5.48 12.10
#